data_AF-A0A6A2Z7I1-F1
#
_entry.id   AF-A0A6A2Z7I1-F1
#
_cell.length_a   1.000
_cell.length_b   1.000
_cell.length_c   1.000
_cell.angle_alpha   90.00
_cell.angle_beta   90.00
_cell.angle_gamma   90.00
#
_symmetry.space_group_name_H-M   'P 1'
#
loop_
_entity.id
_entity.type
_entity.pdbx_description
1 polymer ?
#
loop_
_entity_poly.entity_id
_entity_poly.type
_entity_poly.pdbx_seq_one_letter_code
_entity_poly.pdbx_strand_id
1 'polypeptide(L)'
;MRNVSTWDRELDWAIKLLRGRSLIVQVLKLVIAGHVYGLWCERNSKLFRGRARLVGDVLNDIRDTVQIRLNNWSICKTDSRNAVLCASWGILS
;
A
#
# COMPACT_ATOMS: atom_id res chain seq x y z
N MET A 1 21.90 -2.25 -2.44
CA MET A 1 21.02 -2.99 -1.51
C MET A 1 21.16 -2.38 -0.13
N ARG A 2 20.06 -2.07 0.56
CA ARG A 2 20.10 -1.58 1.94
C ARG A 2 20.32 -2.77 2.88
N ASN A 3 21.25 -2.66 3.82
CA ASN A 3 21.40 -3.67 4.88
C ASN A 3 20.23 -3.53 5.85
N VAL A 4 19.45 -4.60 6.00
CA VAL A 4 18.35 -4.69 6.97
C VAL A 4 18.95 -4.58 8.37
N SER A 5 18.47 -3.63 9.16
CA SER A 5 18.95 -3.39 10.53
C SER A 5 18.01 -4.06 11.55
N THR A 6 18.16 -3.73 12.83
CA THR A 6 17.25 -4.20 13.89
C THR A 6 15.81 -3.74 13.62
N TRP A 7 14.83 -4.50 14.12
CA TRP A 7 13.40 -4.19 13.95
C TRP A 7 13.07 -2.74 14.33
N ASP A 8 13.58 -2.28 15.48
CA ASP A 8 13.32 -0.92 15.96
C ASP A 8 13.84 0.14 14.98
N ARG A 9 15.01 -0.09 14.36
CA ARG A 9 15.59 0.85 13.38
C ARG A 9 14.81 0.85 12.06
N GLU A 10 14.32 -0.30 11.62
CA GLU A 10 13.46 -0.41 10.44
C GLU A 10 12.10 0.26 10.69
N LEU A 11 11.53 0.09 11.88
CA LEU A 11 10.30 0.74 12.29
C LEU A 11 10.48 2.27 12.34
N ASP A 12 11.56 2.75 12.96
CA ASP A 12 11.87 4.17 13.04
C ASP A 12 12.05 4.80 11.65
N TRP A 13 12.72 4.07 10.75
CA TRP A 13 12.86 4.48 9.36
C TRP A 13 11.51 4.53 8.64
N ALA A 14 10.67 3.50 8.80
CA ALA A 14 9.35 3.46 8.19
C ALA A 14 8.45 4.60 8.71
N ILE A 15 8.49 4.90 10.01
CA ILE A 15 7.76 6.03 10.62
C ILE A 15 8.21 7.34 9.98
N LYS A 16 9.52 7.54 9.81
CA LYS A 16 10.08 8.74 9.17
C LYS A 16 9.69 8.83 7.70
N LEU A 17 9.75 7.72 6.96
CA LEU A 17 9.39 7.64 5.54
C LEU A 17 7.91 7.92 5.32
N LEU A 18 7.04 7.36 6.16
CA LEU A 18 5.58 7.50 6.06
C LEU A 18 5.07 8.78 6.73
N ARG A 19 5.95 9.70 7.12
CA ARG A 19 5.55 10.96 7.73
C ARG A 19 5.06 11.93 6.65
N GLY A 20 3.92 12.57 6.92
CA GLY A 20 3.34 13.59 6.03
C GLY A 20 2.11 13.13 5.26
N ARG A 21 1.69 13.98 4.32
CA ARG A 21 0.44 13.86 3.54
C ARG A 21 0.65 13.98 2.02
N SER A 22 1.88 13.92 1.54
CA SER A 22 2.12 13.87 0.10
C SER A 22 1.48 12.61 -0.49
N LEU A 23 1.12 12.66 -1.78
CA LEU A 23 0.40 11.56 -2.41
C LEU A 23 1.17 10.24 -2.30
N ILE A 24 2.47 10.26 -2.61
CA ILE A 24 3.33 9.09 -2.53
C ILE A 24 3.37 8.48 -1.11
N VAL A 25 3.44 9.32 -0.07
CA VAL A 25 3.41 8.85 1.32
C VAL A 25 2.08 8.18 1.65
N GLN A 26 0.98 8.75 1.17
CA GLN A 26 -0.34 8.18 1.38
C GLN A 26 -0.54 6.86 0.62
N VAL A 27 -0.05 6.75 -0.62
CA VAL A 27 -0.01 5.50 -1.37
C VAL A 27 0.78 4.44 -0.61
N LEU A 28 1.99 4.77 -0.14
CA LEU A 28 2.83 3.84 0.62
C LEU A 28 2.15 3.35 1.89
N LYS A 29 1.42 4.22 2.61
CA LYS A 29 0.61 3.82 3.78
C LYS A 29 -0.45 2.81 3.41
N LEU A 30 -1.18 3.03 2.32
CA LEU A 30 -2.23 2.11 1.85
C LEU A 30 -1.64 0.77 1.42
N VAL A 31 -0.51 0.78 0.70
CA VAL A 31 0.18 -0.45 0.28
C VAL A 31 0.64 -1.26 1.50
N ILE A 32 1.26 -0.63 2.49
CA ILE A 32 1.72 -1.31 3.71
C ILE A 32 0.53 -1.85 4.51
N ALA A 33 -0.53 -1.05 4.70
CA ALA A 33 -1.72 -1.48 5.41
C ALA A 33 -2.39 -2.67 4.70
N GLY A 34 -2.53 -2.60 3.38
CA GLY A 34 -3.08 -3.67 2.57
C GLY A 34 -2.21 -4.94 2.59
N HIS A 35 -0.89 -4.81 2.60
CA HIS A 35 0.03 -5.94 2.73
C HIS A 35 -0.10 -6.65 4.09
N VAL A 36 -0.10 -5.90 5.19
CA VAL A 36 -0.30 -6.43 6.54
C VAL A 36 -1.68 -7.11 6.66
N TYR A 37 -2.73 -6.47 6.12
CA TYR A 37 -4.07 -7.04 6.09
C TYR A 37 -4.13 -8.33 5.27
N GLY A 38 -3.46 -8.38 4.12
CA GLY A 38 -3.35 -9.57 3.30
C GLY A 38 -2.72 -10.75 4.03
N LEU A 39 -1.59 -10.51 4.72
CA LEU A 39 -0.93 -11.52 5.56
C LEU A 39 -1.85 -12.01 6.68
N TRP A 40 -2.57 -11.09 7.33
CA TRP A 40 -3.54 -11.45 8.36
C TRP A 40 -4.66 -12.34 7.79
N CYS A 41 -5.25 -11.96 6.65
CA CYS A 41 -6.27 -12.74 5.96
C CYS A 41 -5.77 -14.13 5.55
N GLU A 42 -4.54 -14.24 5.04
CA GLU A 42 -3.93 -15.52 4.67
C GLU A 42 -3.77 -16.43 5.89
N ARG A 43 -3.24 -15.91 7.00
CA ARG A 43 -3.13 -16.66 8.26
C ARG A 43 -4.49 -17.10 8.77
N ASN A 44 -5.48 -16.21 8.73
CA ASN A 44 -6.85 -16.50 9.16
C ASN A 44 -7.50 -17.60 8.29
N SER A 45 -7.33 -17.51 6.97
CA SER A 45 -7.85 -18.51 6.03
C SER A 45 -7.19 -19.88 6.21
N LYS A 46 -5.88 -19.93 6.46
CA LYS A 46 -5.17 -21.16 6.80
C LYS A 46 -5.71 -21.80 8.09
N LEU A 47 -5.90 -21.00 9.14
CA LEU A 47 -6.33 -21.49 10.45
C LEU A 47 -7.79 -21.98 10.45
N PHE A 48 -8.70 -21.25 9.79
CA PHE A 48 -10.15 -21.48 9.91
C PHE A 48 -10.82 -22.09 8.67
N ARG A 49 -10.21 -21.98 7.48
CA ARG A 49 -10.79 -22.50 6.22
C ARG A 49 -9.95 -23.59 5.58
N GLY A 50 -8.74 -23.86 6.08
CA GLY A 50 -7.82 -24.85 5.49
C GLY A 50 -7.37 -24.51 4.07
N ARG A 51 -7.54 -23.25 3.62
CA ARG A 51 -7.20 -22.81 2.27
C ARG A 51 -6.20 -21.66 2.32
N ALA A 52 -5.13 -21.78 1.54
CA ALA A 52 -4.22 -20.66 1.30
C ALA A 52 -4.86 -19.68 0.31
N ARG A 53 -4.64 -18.39 0.52
CA ARG A 53 -4.98 -17.36 -0.46
C ARG A 53 -3.82 -17.21 -1.42
N LEU A 54 -4.09 -17.00 -2.72
CA LEU A 54 -3.01 -16.75 -3.66
C LEU A 54 -2.45 -15.35 -3.43
N VAL A 55 -1.13 -15.22 -3.54
CA VAL A 55 -0.43 -13.93 -3.43
C VAL A 55 -0.98 -12.93 -4.46
N GLY A 56 -1.36 -13.40 -5.65
CA GLY A 56 -1.98 -12.58 -6.69
C GLY A 56 -3.30 -11.93 -6.24
N ASP A 57 -4.15 -12.65 -5.51
CA ASP A 57 -5.42 -12.11 -5.01
C ASP A 57 -5.18 -11.00 -3.98
N VAL A 58 -4.18 -11.19 -3.11
CA VAL A 58 -3.79 -10.16 -2.13
C VAL A 58 -3.25 -8.92 -2.84
N LEU A 59 -2.43 -9.09 -3.88
CA LEU A 59 -1.89 -7.96 -4.64
C LEU A 59 -2.99 -7.20 -5.39
N ASN A 60 -3.96 -7.91 -5.95
CA ASN A 60 -5.12 -7.28 -6.60
C ASN A 60 -5.96 -6.49 -5.59
N ASP A 61 -6.27 -7.06 -4.42
CA ASP A 61 -6.98 -6.34 -3.36
C ASP A 61 -6.26 -5.04 -2.93
N ILE A 62 -4.92 -5.10 -2.80
CA ILE A 62 -4.11 -3.93 -2.44
C ILE A 62 -4.21 -2.88 -3.55
N ARG A 63 -4.06 -3.30 -4.81
CA ARG A 63 -4.16 -2.42 -5.97
C ARG A 63 -5.52 -1.73 -6.03
N ASP A 64 -6.60 -2.50 -5.90
CA ASP A 64 -7.97 -1.98 -5.96
C ASP A 64 -8.23 -1.01 -4.81
N THR A 65 -7.78 -1.36 -3.59
CA THR A 65 -7.89 -0.48 -2.41
C THR A 65 -7.17 0.85 -2.66
N VAL A 66 -5.95 0.80 -3.20
CA VAL A 66 -5.16 1.99 -3.51
C VAL A 66 -5.86 2.82 -4.58
N GLN A 67 -6.31 2.20 -5.68
CA GLN A 67 -7.02 2.88 -6.76
C GLN A 67 -8.31 3.57 -6.28
N ILE A 68 -9.17 2.86 -5.55
CA ILE A 68 -10.43 3.39 -5.03
C ILE A 68 -10.17 4.58 -4.10
N ARG A 69 -9.17 4.49 -3.22
CA ARG A 69 -8.81 5.58 -2.29
C ARG A 69 -8.31 6.80 -3.05
N LEU A 70 -7.44 6.60 -4.03
CA LEU A 70 -6.83 7.70 -4.78
C LEU A 70 -7.83 8.42 -5.72
N ASN A 71 -8.75 7.69 -6.37
CA ASN A 71 -9.83 8.27 -7.18
C ASN A 71 -10.70 9.26 -6.38
N ASN A 72 -10.84 9.02 -5.07
CA ASN A 72 -11.60 9.86 -4.16
C ASN A 72 -10.81 11.06 -3.61
N TRP A 73 -9.51 11.19 -3.91
CA TRP A 73 -8.68 12.28 -3.40
C TRP A 73 -8.53 13.42 -4.41
N SER A 74 -8.97 14.62 -4.01
CA SER A 74 -8.81 15.83 -4.82
C SER A 74 -7.34 16.18 -5.12
N ILE A 75 -6.42 15.83 -4.20
CA ILE A 75 -4.96 16.02 -4.36
C ILE A 75 -4.42 15.37 -5.64
N CYS A 76 -4.99 14.24 -6.08
CA CYS A 76 -4.60 13.58 -7.33
C CYS A 76 -5.02 14.36 -8.59
N LYS A 77 -6.12 15.13 -8.50
CA LYS A 77 -6.74 15.79 -9.65
C LYS A 77 -6.14 17.17 -9.94
N THR A 78 -5.57 17.82 -8.94
CA THR A 78 -5.07 19.21 -9.05
C THR A 78 -3.55 19.35 -9.12
N ASP A 79 -2.77 18.30 -8.82
CA ASP A 79 -1.31 18.39 -8.75
C ASP A 79 -0.64 17.65 -9.91
N SER A 80 -0.16 18.42 -10.91
CA SER A 80 0.53 17.88 -12.08
C SER A 80 1.82 17.14 -11.75
N ARG A 81 2.43 17.39 -10.58
CA ARG A 81 3.63 16.66 -10.12
C ARG A 81 3.32 15.21 -9.79
N ASN A 82 2.07 14.90 -9.50
CA ASN A 82 1.60 13.56 -9.16
C ASN A 82 1.05 12.79 -10.37
N ALA A 83 0.96 13.42 -11.55
CA ALA A 83 0.34 12.83 -12.75
C ALA A 83 0.96 11.48 -13.15
N VAL A 84 2.29 11.37 -13.11
CA VAL A 84 3.01 10.11 -13.43
C VAL A 84 2.68 9.02 -12.42
N LEU A 85 2.62 9.36 -11.13
CA LEU A 85 2.24 8.40 -10.09
C LEU A 85 0.78 7.97 -10.29
N CYS A 86 -0.13 8.90 -10.52
CA CYS A 86 -1.54 8.58 -10.77
C CYS A 86 -1.71 7.66 -12.00
N ALA A 87 -1.01 7.94 -13.09
CA ALA A 87 -1.02 7.10 -14.29
C ALA A 87 -0.49 5.69 -14.02
N SER A 88 0.59 5.55 -13.25
CA SER A 88 1.15 4.23 -12.89
C SER A 88 0.18 3.36 -12.07
N TRP A 89 -0.71 4.01 -11.31
CA TRP A 89 -1.77 3.34 -10.54
C TRP A 89 -3.08 3.23 -11.33
N GLY A 90 -3.15 3.64 -12.60
CA GLY A 90 -4.36 3.53 -13.42
C GLY A 90 -5.48 4.49 -13.04
N ILE A 91 -5.14 5.61 -12.40
CA ILE A 91 -6.09 6.69 -12.12
C ILE A 91 -6.16 7.53 -13.39
N LEU A 92 -7.27 7.45 -14.12
CA LEU A 92 -7.53 8.36 -15.23
C LEU A 92 -7.79 9.77 -14.67
N SER A 93 -7.01 10.74 -15.16
CA SER A 93 -7.32 12.17 -15.07
C SER A 93 -8.55 12.50 -15.90
#